data_AF-A0A094H5Q5-F1
#
_entry.id   AF-A0A094H5Q5-F1
#
_cell.length_a   1.000
_cell.length_b   1.000
_cell.length_c   1.000
_cell.angle_alpha   90.00
_cell.angle_beta   90.00
_cell.angle_gamma   90.00
#
_symmetry.space_group_name_H-M   'P 1'
#
loop_
_entity.id
_entity.type
_entity.pdbx_description
1 polymer ?
#
loop_
_entity_poly.entity_id
_entity_poly.type
_entity_poly.pdbx_seq_one_letter_code
_entity_poly.pdbx_strand_id
1 'polypeptide(L)'
;MSVYLSVPILDEVVRSVEDDPTSEAVKAMASGILSYYFPPVNGYVVALEHNRNDYIEDLIIFRIRRRFPGERITVDHTFVEVKGPTDPAEQSLDPLRGALDQSNTEFGRCWAMIIQKTNFKFYEYHSNLPVDNRLVPRGAPNQEQSRNSFHVRNDSVIIDWMLRHMIEFNIPLAHLEA
;
A
#
# COMPACT_ATOMS: atom_id res chain seq x y z
N MET A 1 16.26 -11.86 7.18
CA MET A 1 15.14 -12.43 6.37
C MET A 1 13.88 -11.73 6.83
N SER A 2 13.05 -11.21 5.91
CA SER A 2 11.81 -10.54 6.32
C SER A 2 10.84 -11.52 6.98
N VAL A 3 9.94 -11.03 7.83
CA VAL A 3 9.06 -11.91 8.59
C VAL A 3 8.02 -12.59 7.68
N TYR A 4 7.53 -11.91 6.64
CA TYR A 4 6.53 -12.51 5.74
C TYR A 4 7.08 -13.65 4.87
N LEU A 5 8.35 -13.59 4.42
CA LEU A 5 8.94 -14.69 3.64
C LEU A 5 9.21 -15.94 4.48
N SER A 6 9.17 -15.84 5.81
CA SER A 6 9.21 -17.01 6.69
C SER A 6 7.90 -17.78 6.73
N VAL A 7 6.80 -17.21 6.21
CA VAL A 7 5.50 -17.85 6.09
C VAL A 7 5.45 -18.63 4.78
N PRO A 8 5.37 -19.99 4.81
CA PRO A 8 5.56 -20.80 3.60
C PRO A 8 4.61 -20.47 2.45
N ILE A 9 3.34 -20.20 2.75
CA ILE A 9 2.36 -19.85 1.72
C ILE A 9 2.66 -18.49 1.08
N LEU A 10 3.25 -17.54 1.82
CA LEU A 10 3.65 -16.24 1.29
C LEU A 10 4.91 -16.34 0.44
N ASP A 11 5.87 -17.18 0.84
CA ASP A 11 7.05 -17.47 0.01
C ASP A 11 6.64 -18.14 -1.31
N GLU A 12 5.68 -19.05 -1.29
CA GLU A 12 5.21 -19.75 -2.49
C GLU A 12 4.50 -18.83 -3.48
N VAL A 13 3.61 -17.93 -3.02
CA VAL A 13 2.97 -16.96 -3.92
C VAL A 13 4.00 -15.96 -4.48
N VAL A 14 5.04 -15.61 -3.73
CA VAL A 14 6.16 -14.79 -4.24
C VAL A 14 6.89 -15.54 -5.35
N ARG A 15 7.24 -16.82 -5.15
CA ARG A 15 7.87 -17.66 -6.19
C ARG A 15 7.00 -17.77 -7.44
N SER A 16 5.71 -18.00 -7.28
CA SER A 16 4.78 -18.08 -8.40
C SER A 16 4.78 -16.81 -9.27
N VAL A 17 4.90 -15.63 -8.65
CA VAL A 17 5.00 -14.35 -9.39
C VAL A 17 6.39 -14.15 -10.00
N GLU A 18 7.45 -14.61 -9.32
CA GLU A 18 8.81 -14.62 -9.87
C GLU A 18 8.91 -15.49 -11.14
N ASP A 19 8.20 -16.61 -11.18
CA ASP A 19 8.20 -17.57 -12.29
C ASP A 19 7.25 -17.14 -13.43
N ASP A 20 6.01 -16.74 -13.12
CA ASP A 20 5.01 -16.30 -14.09
C ASP A 20 4.11 -15.18 -13.52
N PRO A 21 4.44 -13.89 -13.77
CA PRO A 21 3.79 -12.75 -13.15
C PRO A 21 2.43 -12.41 -13.78
N THR A 22 1.46 -13.31 -13.71
CA THR A 22 0.07 -13.02 -14.11
C THR A 22 -0.56 -11.97 -13.19
N SER A 23 -1.54 -11.19 -13.68
CA SER A 23 -2.23 -10.19 -12.85
C SER A 23 -2.85 -10.81 -11.59
N GLU A 24 -3.49 -11.98 -11.72
CA GLU A 24 -4.07 -12.70 -10.59
C GLU A 24 -3.00 -13.18 -9.58
N ALA A 25 -1.85 -13.66 -10.07
CA ALA A 25 -0.76 -14.06 -9.18
C ALA A 25 -0.19 -12.86 -8.41
N VAL A 26 -0.02 -11.71 -9.07
CA VAL A 26 0.44 -10.47 -8.42
C VAL A 26 -0.58 -9.99 -7.37
N LYS A 27 -1.89 -10.02 -7.69
CA LYS A 27 -2.97 -9.68 -6.74
C LYS A 27 -3.00 -10.64 -5.56
N ALA A 28 -2.82 -11.94 -5.78
CA ALA A 28 -2.77 -12.94 -4.71
C ALA A 28 -1.56 -12.72 -3.80
N MET A 29 -0.38 -12.47 -4.37
CA MET A 29 0.84 -12.13 -3.62
C MET A 29 0.64 -10.85 -2.80
N ALA A 30 0.14 -9.79 -3.44
CA ALA A 30 -0.16 -8.51 -2.79
C ALA A 30 -1.15 -8.70 -1.63
N SER A 31 -2.30 -9.33 -1.89
CA SER A 31 -3.33 -9.58 -0.89
C SER A 31 -2.80 -10.40 0.30
N GLY A 32 -2.04 -11.46 0.04
CA GLY A 32 -1.46 -12.30 1.08
C GLY A 32 -0.45 -11.56 1.97
N ILE A 33 0.50 -10.84 1.36
CA ILE A 33 1.50 -10.06 2.10
C ILE A 33 0.82 -8.93 2.87
N LEU A 34 -0.09 -8.18 2.24
CA LEU A 34 -0.75 -7.07 2.91
C LEU A 34 -1.67 -7.55 4.05
N SER A 35 -2.41 -8.64 3.86
CA SER A 35 -3.25 -9.21 4.92
C SER A 35 -2.44 -9.72 6.11
N TYR A 36 -1.18 -10.11 5.89
CA TYR A 36 -0.25 -10.47 6.96
C TYR A 36 0.13 -9.27 7.84
N TYR A 37 0.36 -8.09 7.26
CA TYR A 37 0.70 -6.86 8.01
C TYR A 37 -0.51 -6.11 8.54
N PHE A 38 -1.64 -6.16 7.82
CA PHE A 38 -2.86 -5.42 8.12
C PHE A 38 -4.00 -6.36 8.51
N PRO A 39 -3.88 -7.14 9.62
CA PRO A 39 -4.87 -8.13 9.95
C PRO A 39 -6.12 -7.53 10.62
N PRO A 40 -7.29 -8.19 10.52
CA PRO A 40 -8.53 -7.78 11.18
C PRO A 40 -8.42 -7.60 12.69
N VAL A 41 -7.58 -8.41 13.35
CA VAL A 41 -7.34 -8.29 14.80
C VAL A 41 -6.75 -6.94 15.20
N ASN A 42 -6.10 -6.24 14.27
CA ASN A 42 -5.54 -4.90 14.45
C ASN A 42 -6.45 -3.79 13.89
N GLY A 43 -7.69 -4.13 13.50
CA GLY A 43 -8.66 -3.17 12.97
C GLY A 43 -8.46 -2.81 11.50
N TYR A 44 -7.79 -3.65 10.73
CA TYR A 44 -7.59 -3.45 9.29
C TYR A 44 -8.34 -4.47 8.45
N VAL A 45 -8.72 -4.08 7.23
CA VAL A 45 -9.28 -4.98 6.22
C VAL A 45 -8.63 -4.69 4.89
N VAL A 46 -8.03 -5.72 4.28
CA VAL A 46 -7.57 -5.67 2.89
C VAL A 46 -8.72 -6.14 2.01
N ALA A 47 -9.26 -5.25 1.18
CA ALA A 47 -10.34 -5.56 0.25
C ALA A 47 -9.79 -5.52 -1.17
N LEU A 48 -10.14 -6.52 -1.98
CA LEU A 48 -10.00 -6.43 -3.44
C LEU A 48 -11.12 -5.53 -3.93
N GLU A 49 -10.78 -4.43 -4.60
CA GLU A 49 -11.81 -3.64 -5.26
C GLU A 49 -12.03 -4.16 -6.68
N HIS A 50 -13.27 -4.53 -6.99
CA HIS A 50 -13.69 -4.88 -8.35
C HIS A 50 -14.47 -3.71 -8.90
N ASN A 51 -13.79 -2.65 -9.32
CA ASN A 51 -14.48 -1.51 -9.90
C ASN A 51 -14.91 -1.85 -11.34
N ARG A 52 -16.21 -1.73 -11.64
CA ARG A 52 -16.82 -1.99 -12.95
C ARG A 52 -16.53 -0.90 -14.00
N ASN A 53 -15.71 0.10 -13.65
CA ASN A 53 -15.61 1.39 -14.35
C ASN A 53 -14.17 1.81 -14.71
N ASP A 54 -13.23 0.88 -14.93
CA ASP A 54 -11.91 1.13 -15.54
C ASP A 54 -10.93 2.08 -14.80
N TYR A 55 -11.26 2.62 -13.63
CA TYR A 55 -10.36 3.47 -12.84
C TYR A 55 -9.75 2.71 -11.65
N ILE A 56 -8.93 1.71 -12.00
CA ILE A 56 -7.66 1.32 -11.38
C ILE A 56 -7.60 1.46 -9.85
N GLU A 57 -8.27 0.56 -9.15
CA GLU A 57 -7.95 0.16 -7.78
C GLU A 57 -8.12 -1.35 -7.69
N ASP A 58 -7.03 -2.07 -7.40
CA ASP A 58 -7.10 -3.52 -7.25
C ASP A 58 -7.25 -3.91 -5.79
N LEU A 59 -6.65 -3.15 -4.87
CA LEU A 59 -6.83 -3.35 -3.43
C LEU A 59 -6.91 -2.03 -2.65
N ILE A 60 -7.79 -1.99 -1.66
CA ILE A 60 -7.85 -0.94 -0.63
C ILE A 60 -7.59 -1.57 0.73
N ILE A 61 -6.74 -0.93 1.53
CA ILE A 61 -6.59 -1.23 2.94
C ILE A 61 -7.42 -0.23 3.72
N PHE A 62 -8.48 -0.71 4.38
CA PHE A 62 -9.29 0.07 5.29
C PHE A 62 -8.75 -0.02 6.70
N ARG A 63 -8.88 1.07 7.46
CA ARG A 63 -8.71 1.07 8.91
C ARG A 63 -10.03 1.41 9.60
N ILE A 64 -10.47 0.52 10.48
CA ILE A 64 -11.64 0.71 11.32
C ILE A 64 -11.18 1.30 12.65
N ARG A 65 -11.55 2.55 12.92
CA ARG A 65 -11.28 3.20 14.22
C ARG A 65 -12.54 3.25 15.08
N ARG A 66 -12.34 3.12 16.39
CA ARG A 66 -13.34 3.47 17.40
C ARG A 66 -13.07 4.91 17.84
N ARG A 67 -13.99 5.83 17.53
CA ARG A 67 -13.87 7.25 17.94
C ARG A 67 -14.49 7.47 19.33
N PHE A 68 -15.61 6.79 19.59
CA PHE A 68 -16.32 6.75 20.87
C PHE A 68 -16.93 5.34 21.09
N PRO A 69 -17.32 4.96 22.32
CA PRO A 69 -18.10 3.75 22.55
C PRO A 69 -19.40 3.80 21.73
N GLY A 70 -19.50 2.93 20.71
CA GLY A 70 -20.68 2.82 19.85
C GLY A 70 -20.54 3.37 18.42
N GLU A 71 -19.51 4.20 18.15
CA GLU A 71 -19.29 4.77 16.82
C GLU A 71 -18.00 4.22 16.18
N ARG A 72 -18.16 3.55 15.04
CA ARG A 72 -17.06 3.03 14.22
C ARG A 72 -17.02 3.82 12.92
N ILE A 73 -15.85 4.34 12.58
CA ILE A 73 -15.61 5.01 11.30
C ILE A 73 -14.60 4.17 10.53
N THR A 74 -14.91 3.93 9.26
CA THR A 74 -13.98 3.33 8.30
C THR A 74 -13.30 4.47 7.56
N VAL A 75 -11.98 4.47 7.55
CA VAL A 75 -11.15 5.41 6.78
C VAL A 75 -10.27 4.65 5.81
N ASP A 76 -9.99 5.26 4.67
CA ASP A 76 -9.09 4.70 3.67
C ASP A 76 -7.66 4.90 4.17
N HIS A 77 -6.96 3.79 4.42
CA HIS A 77 -5.62 3.83 5.00
C HIS A 77 -4.55 3.76 3.91
N THR A 78 -4.70 2.82 2.98
CA THR A 78 -3.77 2.67 1.85
C THR A 78 -4.50 2.29 0.57
N PHE A 79 -4.16 2.96 -0.51
CA PHE A 79 -4.57 2.62 -1.87
C PHE A 79 -3.49 1.77 -2.55
N VAL A 80 -3.88 0.69 -3.22
CA VAL A 80 -2.93 -0.21 -3.89
C VAL A 80 -3.35 -0.44 -5.33
N GLU A 81 -2.50 0.04 -6.23
CA GLU A 81 -2.60 -0.22 -7.66
C GLU A 81 -1.74 -1.46 -7.98
N VAL A 82 -2.34 -2.48 -8.58
CA VAL A 82 -1.62 -3.67 -9.07
C VAL A 82 -1.50 -3.59 -10.58
N LYS A 83 -0.33 -3.18 -11.05
CA LYS A 83 -0.08 -3.07 -12.49
C LYS A 83 0.12 -4.44 -13.12
N GLY A 84 -0.47 -4.62 -14.30
CA GLY A 84 -0.27 -5.77 -15.15
C GLY A 84 1.21 -5.93 -15.57
N PRO A 85 1.62 -7.15 -15.94
CA PRO A 85 3.01 -7.45 -16.27
C PRO A 85 3.51 -6.75 -17.54
N THR A 86 2.58 -6.36 -18.42
CA THR A 86 2.85 -5.66 -19.69
C THR A 86 2.66 -4.16 -19.58
N ASP A 87 2.13 -3.66 -18.46
CA ASP A 87 1.90 -2.23 -18.30
C ASP A 87 3.24 -1.50 -18.25
N PRO A 88 3.35 -0.32 -18.88
CA PRO A 88 4.54 0.50 -18.80
C PRO A 88 4.91 0.78 -17.34
N ALA A 89 6.17 0.50 -16.98
CA ALA A 89 6.69 0.78 -15.64
C ALA A 89 6.61 2.28 -15.25
N GLU A 90 6.53 3.15 -16.26
CA GLU A 90 6.43 4.61 -16.17
C GLU A 90 5.03 5.16 -16.51
N GLN A 91 3.99 4.32 -16.54
CA GLN A 91 2.64 4.85 -16.69
C GLN A 91 2.33 5.86 -15.58
N SER A 92 1.67 6.95 -15.99
CA SER A 92 1.39 8.10 -15.15
C SER A 92 0.80 7.71 -13.78
N LEU A 93 1.18 8.45 -12.74
CA LEU A 93 0.57 8.34 -11.41
C LEU A 93 -0.84 8.95 -11.38
N ASP A 94 -1.30 9.55 -12.47
CA ASP A 94 -2.57 10.29 -12.53
C ASP A 94 -3.82 9.45 -12.19
N PRO A 95 -3.96 8.18 -12.60
CA PRO A 95 -5.09 7.36 -12.17
C PRO A 95 -5.10 7.16 -10.66
N LEU A 96 -3.95 6.81 -10.08
CA LEU A 96 -3.78 6.67 -8.64
C LEU A 96 -4.06 7.99 -7.90
N ARG A 97 -3.61 9.13 -8.44
CA ARG A 97 -3.93 10.46 -7.88
C ARG A 97 -5.43 10.76 -7.94
N GLY A 98 -6.09 10.43 -9.04
CA GLY A 98 -7.53 10.64 -9.22
C GLY A 98 -8.36 9.84 -8.22
N ALA A 99 -7.99 8.59 -7.98
CA ALA A 99 -8.55 7.74 -6.92
C ALA A 99 -8.36 8.38 -5.53
N LEU A 100 -7.12 8.77 -5.23
CA LEU A 100 -6.76 9.40 -3.95
C LEU A 100 -7.47 10.74 -3.71
N ASP A 101 -7.71 11.54 -4.75
CA ASP A 101 -8.46 12.80 -4.61
C ASP A 101 -9.94 12.57 -4.25
N GLN A 102 -10.49 11.38 -4.50
CA GLN A 102 -11.88 11.01 -4.16
C GLN A 102 -11.99 10.23 -2.83
N SER A 103 -10.86 9.88 -2.23
CA SER A 103 -10.79 9.00 -1.07
C SER A 103 -11.21 9.65 0.26
N ASN A 104 -11.78 8.85 1.15
CA ASN A 104 -12.17 9.25 2.50
C ASN A 104 -10.97 9.17 3.46
N THR A 105 -10.00 10.06 3.24
CA THR A 105 -8.72 10.05 3.96
C THR A 105 -8.77 10.83 5.26
N GLU A 106 -8.05 10.32 6.25
CA GLU A 106 -7.91 11.02 7.52
C GLU A 106 -6.95 12.20 7.36
N PHE A 107 -7.43 13.42 7.64
CA PHE A 107 -6.63 14.65 7.59
C PHE A 107 -5.97 14.94 6.22
N GLY A 108 -6.55 14.43 5.13
CA GLY A 108 -6.02 14.65 3.79
C GLY A 108 -4.67 13.96 3.55
N ARG A 109 -4.37 12.91 4.33
CA ARG A 109 -3.18 12.07 4.15
C ARG A 109 -3.55 10.59 4.15
N CYS A 110 -2.87 9.83 3.31
CA CYS A 110 -2.93 8.38 3.32
C CYS A 110 -1.71 7.81 2.62
N TRP A 111 -1.59 6.49 2.64
CA TRP A 111 -0.55 5.80 1.90
C TRP A 111 -1.05 5.39 0.52
N ALA A 112 -0.12 5.29 -0.42
CA ALA A 112 -0.38 4.68 -1.70
C ALA A 112 0.76 3.73 -2.07
N MET A 113 0.43 2.65 -2.75
CA MET A 113 1.37 1.66 -3.23
C MET A 113 1.11 1.31 -4.69
N ILE A 114 2.19 1.08 -5.43
CA ILE A 114 2.13 0.44 -6.74
C ILE A 114 2.87 -0.88 -6.63
N ILE A 115 2.20 -1.97 -7.00
CA ILE A 115 2.79 -3.29 -7.09
C ILE A 115 2.81 -3.69 -8.56
N GLN A 116 4.00 -3.98 -9.08
CA GLN A 116 4.18 -4.42 -10.46
C GLN A 116 5.11 -5.62 -10.50
N LYS A 117 4.61 -6.76 -10.97
CA LYS A 117 5.31 -8.06 -10.92
C LYS A 117 5.77 -8.31 -9.47
N THR A 118 7.08 -8.32 -9.25
CA THR A 118 7.72 -8.55 -7.94
C THR A 118 8.13 -7.25 -7.23
N ASN A 119 7.83 -6.08 -7.77
CA ASN A 119 8.30 -4.81 -7.21
C ASN A 119 7.20 -4.03 -6.51
N PHE A 120 7.55 -3.46 -5.36
CA PHE A 120 6.73 -2.56 -4.55
C PHE A 120 7.29 -1.14 -4.67
N LYS A 121 6.41 -0.17 -4.85
CA LYS A 121 6.71 1.26 -4.76
C LYS A 121 5.79 1.88 -3.71
N PHE A 122 6.33 2.73 -2.85
CA PHE A 122 5.58 3.31 -1.74
C PHE A 122 5.49 4.83 -1.89
N TYR A 123 4.35 5.38 -1.50
CA TYR A 123 4.10 6.81 -1.58
C TYR A 123 3.28 7.27 -0.37
N GLU A 124 3.51 8.50 0.05
CA GLU A 124 2.61 9.22 0.93
C GLU A 124 1.82 10.24 0.11
N TYR A 125 0.50 10.21 0.25
CA TYR A 125 -0.41 11.16 -0.38
C TYR A 125 -0.68 12.33 0.56
N HIS A 126 -0.71 13.54 0.00
CA HIS A 126 -1.03 14.78 0.69
C HIS A 126 -1.98 15.64 -0.15
N SER A 127 -3.25 15.72 0.24
CA SER A 127 -4.27 16.52 -0.48
C SER A 127 -3.96 18.02 -0.51
N ASN A 128 -3.23 18.51 0.51
CA ASN A 128 -2.89 19.92 0.68
C ASN A 128 -1.71 20.39 -0.19
N LEU A 129 -1.01 19.49 -0.89
CA LEU A 129 0.06 19.86 -1.82
C LEU A 129 -0.51 20.18 -3.22
N PRO A 130 0.24 20.93 -4.05
CA PRO A 130 -0.08 21.10 -5.47
C PRO A 130 -0.23 19.73 -6.14
N VAL A 131 -1.15 19.60 -7.11
CA VAL A 131 -1.55 18.32 -7.74
C VAL A 131 -0.36 17.45 -8.12
N ASP A 132 0.66 18.02 -8.77
CA ASP A 132 1.84 17.29 -9.23
C ASP A 132 2.77 16.78 -8.11
N ASN A 133 2.59 17.31 -6.90
CA ASN A 133 3.39 17.02 -5.71
C ASN A 133 2.62 16.26 -4.63
N ARG A 134 1.35 15.88 -4.89
CA ARG A 134 0.52 15.21 -3.87
C ARG A 134 0.99 13.81 -3.52
N LEU A 135 1.62 13.10 -4.46
CA LEU A 135 2.21 11.78 -4.23
C LEU A 135 3.71 11.89 -4.06
N VAL A 136 4.19 11.68 -2.85
CA VAL A 136 5.61 11.78 -2.53
C VAL A 136 6.19 10.37 -2.36
N PRO A 137 7.19 9.96 -3.17
CA PRO A 137 7.90 8.69 -2.99
C PRO A 137 8.42 8.51 -1.56
N ARG A 138 8.34 7.28 -1.05
CA ARG A 138 8.80 6.91 0.30
C ARG A 138 9.65 5.64 0.24
N GLY A 139 10.64 5.56 1.12
CA GLY A 139 11.54 4.42 1.27
C GLY A 139 12.08 4.38 2.70
N ALA A 140 12.86 3.34 3.02
CA ALA A 140 13.46 3.23 4.34
C ALA A 140 14.50 4.34 4.59
N PRO A 141 14.77 4.70 5.86
CA PRO A 141 15.77 5.70 6.20
C PRO A 141 17.15 5.30 5.65
N ASN A 142 17.94 6.28 5.22
CA ASN A 142 19.28 6.10 4.65
C ASN A 142 19.35 5.42 3.27
N GLN A 143 18.25 5.39 2.52
CA GLN A 143 18.27 5.02 1.11
C GLN A 143 18.51 6.23 0.20
N GLU A 144 19.03 5.97 -1.01
CA GLU A 144 19.05 6.98 -2.07
C GLU A 144 17.62 7.47 -2.34
N GLN A 145 17.40 8.78 -2.24
CA GLN A 145 16.08 9.39 -2.42
C GLN A 145 15.44 9.09 -3.78
N SER A 146 16.23 8.71 -4.78
CA SER A 146 15.79 8.34 -6.12
C SER A 146 15.23 6.90 -6.22
N ARG A 147 15.54 6.02 -5.26
CA ARG A 147 15.14 4.60 -5.31
C ARG A 147 13.80 4.40 -4.62
N ASN A 148 12.72 4.33 -5.40
CA ASN A 148 11.37 3.95 -4.94
C ASN A 148 10.83 2.71 -5.67
N SER A 149 11.64 1.67 -5.78
CA SER A 149 11.23 0.39 -6.34
C SER A 149 12.00 -0.71 -5.62
N PHE A 150 11.25 -1.62 -5.00
CA PHE A 150 11.78 -2.62 -4.08
C PHE A 150 11.30 -4.01 -4.47
N HIS A 151 12.25 -4.91 -4.74
CA HIS A 151 11.93 -6.28 -5.10
C HIS A 151 11.49 -7.08 -3.87
N VAL A 152 10.34 -7.75 -3.95
CA VAL A 152 9.66 -8.45 -2.85
C VAL A 152 10.55 -9.45 -2.11
N ARG A 153 11.48 -10.11 -2.80
CA ARG A 153 12.47 -11.00 -2.16
C ARG A 153 13.75 -10.29 -1.72
N ASN A 154 14.44 -9.65 -2.68
CA ASN A 154 15.76 -9.07 -2.47
C ASN A 154 15.76 -7.86 -1.53
N ASP A 155 14.69 -7.05 -1.55
CA ASP A 155 14.53 -5.86 -0.71
C ASP A 155 13.54 -6.10 0.44
N SER A 156 13.35 -7.37 0.82
CA SER A 156 12.30 -7.79 1.76
C SER A 156 12.41 -7.15 3.16
N VAL A 157 13.61 -6.79 3.61
CA VAL A 157 13.83 -6.06 4.87
C VAL A 157 13.30 -4.62 4.78
N ILE A 158 13.46 -3.98 3.63
CA ILE A 158 12.96 -2.62 3.38
C ILE A 158 11.44 -2.64 3.31
N ILE A 159 10.87 -3.63 2.62
CA ILE A 159 9.42 -3.81 2.53
C ILE A 159 8.81 -4.10 3.92
N ASP A 160 9.44 -4.97 4.73
CA ASP A 160 8.98 -5.20 6.11
C ASP A 160 9.01 -3.91 6.95
N TRP A 161 10.09 -3.13 6.85
CA TRP A 161 10.18 -1.84 7.52
C TRP A 161 9.08 -0.87 7.06
N MET A 162 8.89 -0.72 5.74
CA MET A 162 7.88 0.17 5.17
C MET A 162 6.46 -0.21 5.63
N LEU A 163 6.10 -1.49 5.54
CA LEU A 163 4.77 -1.95 5.92
C LEU A 163 4.50 -1.78 7.41
N ARG A 164 5.51 -1.99 8.28
CA ARG A 164 5.41 -1.68 9.72
C ARG A 164 5.28 -0.17 9.97
N HIS A 165 6.09 0.63 9.29
CA HIS A 165 6.05 2.08 9.41
C HIS A 165 4.67 2.65 9.02
N MET A 166 4.06 2.12 7.96
CA MET A 166 2.70 2.50 7.54
C MET A 166 1.63 2.20 8.60
N ILE A 167 1.85 1.22 9.49
CA ILE A 167 0.97 0.93 10.63
C ILE A 167 1.18 1.96 11.74
N GLU A 168 2.44 2.24 12.08
CA GLU A 168 2.85 3.11 13.19
C GLU A 168 2.59 4.60 12.93
N PHE A 169 2.81 5.08 11.70
CA PHE A 169 2.75 6.51 11.37
C PHE A 169 1.33 7.07 11.21
N ASN A 170 0.31 6.34 11.70
CA ASN A 170 -1.09 6.77 11.69
C ASN A 170 -1.54 7.46 12.98
N ILE A 171 -0.61 7.95 13.80
CA ILE A 171 -0.95 8.67 15.05
C ILE A 171 -1.12 10.15 14.71
N PRO A 172 -2.30 10.75 14.94
CA PRO A 172 -2.46 12.19 14.80
C PRO A 172 -1.45 12.91 15.69
N LEU A 173 -0.81 13.96 15.17
CA LEU A 173 0.02 14.92 15.92
C LEU A 173 -0.76 15.72 17.00
N ALA A 174 -1.91 15.22 17.46
CA ALA A 174 -2.80 15.90 18.41
C ALA A 174 -2.44 15.65 19.90
N HIS A 175 -1.25 15.14 20.21
CA HIS A 175 -0.80 14.93 21.59
C HIS A 175 0.56 15.57 21.92
N LEU A 176 1.04 16.52 21.10
CA LEU A 176 2.27 17.27 21.40
C LEU A 176 2.02 18.73 21.84
N GLU A 177 0.78 19.12 22.07
CA GLU A 177 0.45 20.40 22.72
C GLU A 177 -0.54 20.14 23.86
N ALA A 178 -0.01 19.84 25.05
CA ALA A 178 -0.68 19.95 26.34
C ALA A 178 0.30 20.51 27.37
#